data_AF-A0AB34JU32-F1
#
_entry.id   AF-A0AB34JU32-F1
#
_cell.length_a   1.000
_cell.length_b   1.000
_cell.length_c   1.000
_cell.angle_alpha   90.00
_cell.angle_beta   90.00
_cell.angle_gamma   90.00
#
_symmetry.space_group_name_H-M   'P 1'
#
loop_
_entity.id
_entity.type
_entity.pdbx_description
1 polymer ?
#
loop_
_entity_poly.entity_id
_entity_poly.type
_entity_poly.pdbx_seq_one_letter_code
_entity_poly.pdbx_strand_id
1 'polypeptide(L)'
;MVVALYATALTTGLVRGAWGRLLHAPPSPFRRALSCDVGPERSDLFPTLNGWILKALDSEERRRNSLQKEAQRAQRAEQLGKWGTLVVSNLYRIDPAASTVVVEDWEDGGAKVELSFDPQKGTPQEQADAAFAVARKLRRGSKVIEGLLTKSEATMERLAAWREAVEANAQDDGALQRIRQEIIKSSESLGVKVQELTSRRPREAGSAAAPPAARPPAASPRSKPTWTGRRLTSPAGIPILVGRNRRENELLSLMIARHPDVWMHARGTPGAHVVLRVSEAGRNAPTDECMQMAANLAAFYSDSRGERKVIVTYTSPKHVRKLPGSRLGTVQLRQEDGTWMANPDEVPEEVKIDRDRFSPKC
;
A
#
# COMPACT_ATOMS: atom_id res chain seq x y z
N MET A 1 34.78 49.95 11.06
CA MET A 1 35.54 49.74 9.81
C MET A 1 34.65 50.15 8.65
N VAL A 2 35.02 51.24 8.01
CA VAL A 2 34.18 52.11 7.17
C VAL A 2 34.83 52.17 5.77
N VAL A 3 34.03 51.89 4.74
CA VAL A 3 33.91 52.58 3.44
C VAL A 3 35.20 52.90 2.61
N ALA A 4 35.31 52.17 1.49
CA ALA A 4 35.34 52.62 0.08
C ALA A 4 36.52 53.38 -0.60
N LEU A 5 36.58 53.10 -1.92
CA LEU A 5 36.97 53.91 -3.10
C LEU A 5 38.46 54.06 -3.46
N TYR A 6 38.77 53.79 -4.75
CA TYR A 6 39.57 54.54 -5.75
C TYR A 6 39.40 53.77 -7.10
N ALA A 7 38.82 54.28 -8.20
CA ALA A 7 39.23 55.35 -9.15
C ALA A 7 40.67 55.12 -9.69
N THR A 8 41.08 55.19 -10.97
CA THR A 8 40.64 55.86 -12.21
C THR A 8 41.65 55.51 -13.35
N ALA A 9 41.39 55.97 -14.60
CA ALA A 9 42.32 56.27 -15.73
C ALA A 9 42.12 55.40 -17.00
N LEU A 10 41.60 55.93 -18.13
CA LEU A 10 42.26 56.74 -19.20
C LEU A 10 43.29 55.88 -19.99
N THR A 11 43.48 55.87 -21.32
CA THR A 11 43.03 56.65 -22.48
C THR A 11 43.64 56.01 -23.75
N THR A 12 42.97 56.19 -24.90
CA THR A 12 43.51 56.41 -26.27
C THR A 12 44.52 55.44 -26.92
N GLY A 13 44.25 55.08 -28.18
CA GLY A 13 45.28 54.65 -29.13
C GLY A 13 44.70 54.22 -30.48
N LEU A 14 44.59 55.17 -31.42
CA LEU A 14 44.09 55.00 -32.78
C LEU A 14 45.28 55.13 -33.74
N VAL A 15 45.61 54.11 -34.56
CA VAL A 15 46.50 54.30 -35.73
C VAL A 15 46.08 53.40 -36.89
N ARG A 16 45.89 54.03 -38.05
CA ARG A 16 45.62 53.49 -39.39
C ARG A 16 46.88 52.85 -39.99
N GLY A 17 46.70 51.85 -40.86
CA GLY A 17 47.72 51.41 -41.83
C GLY A 17 47.10 50.50 -42.87
N ALA A 18 47.44 50.71 -44.14
CA ALA A 18 46.67 50.30 -45.30
C ALA A 18 47.51 49.50 -46.32
N TRP A 19 46.80 48.80 -47.22
CA TRP A 19 47.21 48.25 -48.54
C TRP A 19 48.13 47.02 -48.59
N GLY A 20 47.66 45.95 -49.25
CA GLY A 20 48.50 44.80 -49.63
C GLY A 20 47.79 43.63 -50.30
N ARG A 21 47.42 43.83 -51.58
CA ARG A 21 47.32 42.86 -52.72
C ARG A 21 46.76 41.43 -52.54
N LEU A 22 45.81 41.15 -53.44
CA LEU A 22 45.35 39.86 -53.93
C LEU A 22 46.48 38.87 -54.32
N LEU A 23 46.36 37.62 -53.89
CA LEU A 23 46.74 36.42 -54.65
C LEU A 23 45.76 35.27 -54.33
N HIS A 24 45.34 34.57 -55.38
CA HIS A 24 44.38 33.46 -55.38
C HIS A 24 44.88 32.20 -54.66
N ALA A 25 43.96 31.48 -53.99
CA ALA A 25 44.10 30.06 -53.68
C ALA A 25 42.74 29.34 -53.85
N PRO A 26 42.71 28.13 -54.46
CA PRO A 26 41.49 27.39 -54.82
C PRO A 26 40.86 26.63 -53.63
N PRO A 27 39.59 26.18 -53.74
CA PRO A 27 38.90 25.50 -52.64
C PRO A 27 39.39 24.06 -52.44
N SER A 28 39.76 23.75 -51.20
CA SER A 28 40.06 22.39 -50.72
C SER A 28 38.80 21.52 -50.62
N PRO A 29 38.80 20.26 -51.09
CA PRO A 29 37.83 19.27 -50.68
C PRO A 29 38.37 18.44 -49.50
N PHE A 30 37.44 17.95 -48.66
CA PHE A 30 37.66 16.99 -47.57
C PHE A 30 38.41 17.47 -46.31
N ARG A 31 37.70 18.12 -45.38
CA ARG A 31 37.94 17.88 -43.95
C ARG A 31 37.07 16.71 -43.49
N ARG A 32 37.71 15.57 -43.25
CA ARG A 32 37.18 14.45 -42.47
C ARG A 32 36.92 14.99 -41.07
N ALA A 33 35.67 15.28 -40.73
CA ALA A 33 35.29 15.55 -39.35
C ALA A 33 35.48 14.26 -38.57
N LEU A 34 36.50 14.23 -37.71
CA LEU A 34 36.58 13.30 -36.60
C LEU A 34 35.28 13.47 -35.82
N SER A 35 34.43 12.43 -35.86
CA SER A 35 33.28 12.33 -34.99
C SER A 35 33.77 12.40 -33.55
N CYS A 36 33.34 13.43 -32.83
CA CYS A 36 33.50 13.48 -31.39
C CYS A 36 33.00 12.17 -30.78
N ASP A 37 33.86 11.52 -29.99
CA ASP A 37 33.49 10.43 -29.12
C ASP A 37 32.22 10.79 -28.36
N VAL A 38 31.16 10.01 -28.60
CA VAL A 38 30.01 9.97 -27.70
C VAL A 38 30.55 9.36 -26.41
N GLY A 39 30.78 10.19 -25.39
CA GLY A 39 31.16 9.71 -24.07
C GLY A 39 30.17 8.63 -23.59
N PRO A 40 30.61 7.65 -22.78
CA PRO A 40 29.79 6.50 -22.44
C PRO A 40 28.46 6.98 -21.85
N GLU A 41 27.34 6.54 -22.44
CA GLU A 41 26.00 6.74 -21.88
C GLU A 41 26.05 6.37 -20.39
N ARG A 42 25.98 7.35 -19.49
CA ARG A 42 25.93 7.08 -18.05
C ARG A 42 24.67 6.28 -17.78
N SER A 43 24.84 5.05 -17.34
CA SER A 43 23.75 4.18 -16.95
C SER A 43 22.90 4.82 -15.84
N ASP A 44 21.59 4.83 -16.09
CA ASP A 44 20.57 5.29 -15.14
C ASP A 44 20.24 4.23 -14.06
N LEU A 45 21.00 3.14 -13.96
CA LEU A 45 20.70 2.04 -13.05
C LEU A 45 20.83 2.45 -11.58
N PHE A 46 21.92 3.12 -11.21
CA PHE A 46 22.13 3.55 -9.82
C PHE A 46 21.04 4.50 -9.32
N PRO A 47 20.73 5.63 -10.01
CA PRO A 47 19.66 6.53 -9.58
C PRO A 47 18.29 5.85 -9.52
N THR A 48 18.02 4.93 -10.44
CA THR A 48 16.75 4.18 -10.48
C THR A 48 16.62 3.22 -9.29
N LEU A 49 17.66 2.41 -9.03
CA LEU A 49 17.67 1.46 -7.93
C LEU A 49 17.64 2.19 -6.59
N ASN A 50 18.51 3.17 -6.39
CA ASN A 50 18.58 3.91 -5.14
C ASN A 50 17.27 4.67 -4.86
N GLY A 51 16.72 5.34 -5.88
CA GLY A 51 15.44 6.05 -5.76
C GLY A 51 14.28 5.11 -5.41
N TRP A 52 14.26 3.89 -5.96
CA TRP A 52 13.27 2.89 -5.61
C TRP A 52 13.44 2.38 -4.17
N ILE A 53 14.68 2.06 -3.76
CA ILE A 53 14.98 1.56 -2.40
C ILE A 53 14.57 2.60 -1.34
N LEU A 54 14.87 3.88 -1.56
CA LEU A 54 14.49 4.95 -0.64
C LEU A 54 12.96 5.07 -0.46
N LYS A 55 12.19 4.97 -1.54
CA LYS A 55 10.71 4.94 -1.46
C LYS A 55 10.21 3.68 -0.73
N ALA A 56 10.85 2.54 -0.97
CA ALA A 56 10.48 1.29 -0.31
C ALA A 56 10.75 1.36 1.20
N LEU A 57 11.89 1.90 1.61
CA LEU A 57 12.25 2.13 3.02
C LEU A 57 11.26 3.06 3.73
N ASP A 58 10.94 4.22 3.14
CA ASP A 58 9.95 5.15 3.72
C ASP A 58 8.55 4.51 3.85
N SER A 59 8.12 3.75 2.84
CA SER A 59 6.86 3.03 2.90
C SER A 59 6.83 1.97 4.01
N GLU A 60 7.93 1.21 4.16
CA GLU A 60 8.01 0.14 5.15
C GLU A 60 8.18 0.70 6.57
N GLU A 61 8.89 1.81 6.73
CA GLU A 61 9.00 2.51 8.01
C GLU A 61 7.63 3.01 8.51
N ARG A 62 6.80 3.59 7.63
CA ARG A 62 5.43 4.00 7.99
C ARG A 62 4.58 2.80 8.43
N ARG A 63 4.75 1.65 7.77
CA ARG A 63 4.07 0.41 8.13
C ARG A 63 4.53 -0.09 9.50
N ARG A 64 5.84 -0.16 9.73
CA ARG A 64 6.45 -0.55 11.02
C ARG A 64 5.95 0.34 12.16
N ASN A 65 5.95 1.66 11.96
CA ASN A 65 5.45 2.62 12.96
C ASN A 65 3.97 2.39 13.31
N SER A 66 3.15 2.00 12.33
CA SER A 66 1.75 1.60 12.60
C SER A 66 1.67 0.32 13.42
N LEU A 67 2.43 -0.71 13.03
CA LEU A 67 2.47 -2.00 13.72
C LEU A 67 2.97 -1.87 15.16
N GLN A 68 3.99 -1.03 15.39
CA GLN A 68 4.51 -0.74 16.74
C GLN A 68 3.46 -0.08 17.64
N LYS A 69 2.67 0.86 17.10
CA LYS A 69 1.55 1.45 17.86
C LYS A 69 0.49 0.42 18.22
N GLU A 70 0.22 -0.53 17.34
CA GLU A 70 -0.71 -1.63 17.61
C GLU A 70 -0.13 -2.62 18.63
N ALA A 71 1.17 -2.92 18.57
CA ALA A 71 1.88 -3.75 19.55
C ALA A 71 1.87 -3.12 20.95
N GLN A 72 2.11 -1.82 21.06
CA GLN A 72 2.01 -1.09 22.34
C GLN A 72 0.60 -1.15 22.93
N ARG A 73 -0.44 -1.07 22.09
CA ARG A 73 -1.84 -1.23 22.54
C ARG A 73 -2.10 -2.64 23.07
N ALA A 74 -1.55 -3.65 22.40
CA ALA A 74 -1.61 -5.04 22.85
C ALA A 74 -0.89 -5.25 24.19
N GLN A 75 0.33 -4.73 24.34
CA GLN A 75 1.08 -4.78 25.59
C GLN A 75 0.33 -4.10 26.75
N ARG A 76 -0.25 -2.92 26.49
CA ARG A 76 -1.09 -2.22 27.48
C ARG A 76 -2.31 -3.05 27.88
N ALA A 77 -2.90 -3.79 26.94
CA ALA A 77 -4.02 -4.68 27.24
C ALA A 77 -3.60 -5.82 28.18
N GLU A 78 -2.40 -6.36 27.99
CA GLU A 78 -1.84 -7.38 28.87
C GLU A 78 -1.56 -6.83 30.27
N GLN A 79 -0.91 -5.66 30.36
CA GLN A 79 -0.65 -4.98 31.63
C GLN A 79 -1.94 -4.67 32.40
N LEU A 80 -2.98 -4.17 31.73
CA LEU A 80 -4.30 -3.94 32.35
C LEU A 80 -4.95 -5.24 32.82
N GLY A 81 -4.77 -6.33 32.06
CA GLY A 81 -5.24 -7.66 32.45
C GLY A 81 -4.52 -8.18 33.70
N LYS A 82 -3.19 -8.12 33.74
CA LYS A 82 -2.37 -8.51 34.90
C LYS A 82 -2.71 -7.68 36.13
N TRP A 83 -2.79 -6.36 35.97
CA TRP A 83 -3.19 -5.45 37.03
C TRP A 83 -4.57 -5.80 37.59
N GLY A 84 -5.58 -6.00 36.72
CA GLY A 84 -6.92 -6.41 37.15
C GLY A 84 -6.92 -7.75 37.89
N THR A 85 -6.13 -8.72 37.42
CA THR A 85 -5.98 -10.02 38.10
C THR A 85 -5.37 -9.87 39.49
N LEU A 86 -4.32 -9.06 39.65
CA LEU A 86 -3.69 -8.78 40.95
C LEU A 86 -4.66 -8.09 41.92
N VAL A 87 -5.50 -7.19 41.44
CA VAL A 87 -6.52 -6.54 42.29
C VAL A 87 -7.55 -7.57 42.75
N VAL A 88 -8.13 -8.35 41.84
CA VAL A 88 -9.19 -9.32 42.17
C VAL A 88 -8.66 -10.45 43.07
N SER A 89 -7.45 -10.95 42.82
CA SER A 89 -6.86 -12.01 43.65
C SER A 89 -6.57 -11.57 45.10
N ASN A 90 -6.38 -10.26 45.31
CA ASN A 90 -6.06 -9.67 46.60
C ASN A 90 -7.23 -8.90 47.21
N LEU A 91 -8.42 -8.96 46.63
CA LEU A 91 -9.55 -8.11 47.01
C LEU A 91 -9.93 -8.25 48.50
N TYR A 92 -9.77 -9.44 49.08
CA TYR A 92 -10.05 -9.72 50.50
C TYR A 92 -9.19 -8.91 51.50
N ARG A 93 -8.06 -8.36 51.05
CA ARG A 93 -7.11 -7.59 51.87
C ARG A 93 -6.97 -6.13 51.44
N ILE A 94 -7.74 -5.69 50.44
CA ILE A 94 -7.72 -4.31 49.94
C ILE A 94 -8.90 -3.55 50.56
N ASP A 95 -8.60 -2.45 51.25
CA ASP A 95 -9.64 -1.53 51.74
C ASP A 95 -10.34 -0.85 50.53
N PRO A 96 -11.69 -0.84 50.47
CA PRO A 96 -12.43 -0.16 49.40
C PRO A 96 -12.08 1.33 49.21
N ALA A 97 -11.56 2.01 50.23
CA ALA A 97 -11.13 3.40 50.19
C ALA A 97 -9.61 3.58 49.98
N ALA A 98 -8.84 2.49 49.81
CA ALA A 98 -7.40 2.55 49.59
C ALA A 98 -7.06 3.27 48.28
N SER A 99 -6.09 4.18 48.35
CA SER A 99 -5.47 4.79 47.16
C SER A 99 -4.23 4.03 46.67
N THR A 100 -3.58 3.26 47.55
CA THR A 100 -2.48 2.37 47.20
C THR A 100 -2.50 1.10 48.07
N VAL A 101 -1.94 0.01 47.55
CA VAL A 101 -1.72 -1.25 48.30
C VAL A 101 -0.54 -2.01 47.70
N VAL A 102 0.28 -2.63 48.55
CA VAL A 102 1.36 -3.51 48.10
C VAL A 102 0.87 -4.94 48.13
N VAL A 103 0.95 -5.63 46.99
CA VAL A 103 0.58 -7.04 46.84
C VAL A 103 1.77 -7.86 46.33
N GLU A 104 1.64 -9.17 46.40
CA GLU A 104 2.63 -10.10 45.84
C GLU A 104 2.14 -10.57 44.47
N ASP A 105 3.01 -10.47 43.48
CA ASP A 105 2.80 -11.03 42.15
C ASP A 105 3.29 -12.48 42.15
N TRP A 106 2.34 -13.41 42.26
CA TRP A 106 2.60 -14.85 42.26
C TRP A 106 3.02 -15.37 40.87
N GLU A 107 2.78 -14.62 39.79
CA GLU A 107 3.30 -14.95 38.45
C GLU A 107 4.79 -14.59 38.32
N ASP A 108 5.28 -13.61 39.09
CA ASP A 108 6.67 -13.14 39.09
C ASP A 108 7.41 -13.50 40.40
N GLY A 109 7.26 -14.74 40.85
CA GLY A 109 8.03 -15.29 41.97
C GLY A 109 7.79 -14.63 43.33
N GLY A 110 6.65 -13.96 43.53
CA GLY A 110 6.30 -13.26 44.76
C GLY A 110 6.84 -11.83 44.83
N ALA A 111 7.21 -11.23 43.70
CA ALA A 111 7.64 -9.84 43.64
C ALA A 111 6.59 -8.91 44.25
N LYS A 112 7.03 -7.95 45.08
CA LYS A 112 6.13 -6.96 45.68
C LYS A 112 5.79 -5.87 44.65
N VAL A 113 4.52 -5.76 44.30
CA VAL A 113 3.99 -4.79 43.35
C VAL A 113 3.07 -3.83 44.09
N GLU A 114 3.30 -2.53 43.91
CA GLU A 114 2.41 -1.48 44.41
C GLU A 114 1.29 -1.22 43.38
N LEU A 115 0.04 -1.42 43.80
CA LEU A 115 -1.15 -1.08 43.04
C LEU A 115 -1.65 0.29 43.51
N SER A 116 -2.00 1.15 42.55
CA SER A 116 -2.60 2.47 42.82
C SER A 116 -4.03 2.52 42.28
N PHE A 117 -4.91 3.16 43.04
CA PHE A 117 -6.32 3.34 42.75
C PHE A 117 -6.68 4.82 42.76
N ASP A 118 -7.64 5.20 41.91
CA ASP A 118 -8.19 6.55 41.90
C ASP A 118 -9.54 6.57 42.63
N PRO A 119 -9.65 7.15 43.83
CA PRO A 119 -10.91 7.15 44.60
C PRO A 119 -12.09 7.82 43.87
N GLN A 120 -11.82 8.66 42.87
CA GLN A 120 -12.89 9.30 42.06
C GLN A 120 -13.45 8.36 40.99
N LYS A 121 -12.76 7.26 40.67
CA LYS A 121 -13.16 6.30 39.62
C LYS A 121 -13.89 5.06 40.15
N GLY A 122 -14.26 5.05 41.43
CA GLY A 122 -14.96 3.94 42.08
C GLY A 122 -14.03 3.07 42.91
N THR A 123 -14.57 1.96 43.41
CA THR A 123 -13.84 1.00 44.24
C THR A 123 -12.72 0.30 43.47
N PRO A 124 -11.71 -0.27 44.15
CA PRO A 124 -10.68 -1.10 43.52
C PRO A 124 -11.25 -2.20 42.60
N GLN A 125 -12.35 -2.84 43.00
CA GLN A 125 -13.03 -3.86 42.20
C GLN A 125 -13.63 -3.29 40.91
N GLU A 126 -14.35 -2.17 40.98
CA GLU A 126 -14.94 -1.52 39.80
C GLU A 126 -13.84 -1.04 38.82
N GLN A 127 -12.72 -0.55 39.34
CA GLN A 127 -11.58 -0.17 38.53
C GLN A 127 -10.93 -1.39 37.84
N ALA A 128 -10.83 -2.54 38.52
CA ALA A 128 -10.37 -3.80 37.92
C ALA A 128 -11.31 -4.28 36.80
N ASP A 129 -12.63 -4.23 37.02
CA ASP A 129 -13.62 -4.59 36.01
C ASP A 129 -13.55 -3.68 34.77
N ALA A 130 -13.36 -2.37 34.99
CA ALA A 130 -13.14 -1.41 33.92
C ALA A 130 -11.83 -1.70 33.15
N ALA A 131 -10.74 -2.03 33.85
CA ALA A 131 -9.47 -2.41 33.25
C ALA A 131 -9.62 -3.67 32.38
N PHE A 132 -10.36 -4.69 32.86
CA PHE A 132 -10.68 -5.89 32.07
C PHE A 132 -11.52 -5.58 30.84
N ALA A 133 -12.50 -4.68 30.94
CA ALA A 133 -13.30 -4.26 29.80
C ALA A 133 -12.44 -3.59 28.71
N VAL A 134 -11.52 -2.70 29.11
CA VAL A 134 -10.55 -2.06 28.19
C VAL A 134 -9.60 -3.10 27.59
N ALA A 135 -9.04 -4.00 28.41
CA ALA A 135 -8.15 -5.06 27.95
C ALA A 135 -8.82 -5.99 26.93
N ARG A 136 -10.07 -6.42 27.17
CA ARG A 136 -10.87 -7.22 26.22
C ARG A 136 -11.04 -6.52 24.88
N LYS A 137 -11.26 -5.20 24.87
CA LYS A 137 -11.39 -4.41 23.64
C LYS A 137 -10.08 -4.35 22.87
N LEU A 138 -8.95 -4.22 23.57
CA LEU A 138 -7.62 -4.09 22.96
C LEU A 138 -7.03 -5.44 22.48
N ARG A 139 -7.40 -6.58 23.10
CA ARG A 139 -6.85 -7.92 22.77
C ARG A 139 -7.27 -8.50 21.42
N ARG A 140 -8.35 -8.00 20.77
CA ARG A 140 -8.96 -8.59 19.55
C ARG A 140 -8.04 -8.68 18.31
N GLY A 141 -6.78 -8.25 18.37
CA GLY A 141 -5.80 -8.37 17.27
C GLY A 141 -4.36 -8.70 17.67
N SER A 142 -4.08 -9.04 18.94
CA SER A 142 -2.72 -9.01 19.51
C SER A 142 -1.74 -10.02 18.90
N LYS A 143 -2.13 -11.28 18.70
CA LYS A 143 -1.20 -12.38 18.36
C LYS A 143 -0.67 -12.33 16.92
N VAL A 144 -1.37 -11.63 16.03
CA VAL A 144 -0.96 -11.46 14.61
C VAL A 144 0.07 -10.34 14.45
N ILE A 145 0.07 -9.36 15.35
CA ILE A 145 0.89 -8.14 15.23
C ILE A 145 2.38 -8.45 15.39
N GLU A 146 2.75 -9.32 16.33
CA GLU A 146 4.14 -9.69 16.58
C GLU A 146 4.81 -10.29 15.33
N GLY A 147 4.18 -11.32 14.73
CA GLY A 147 4.69 -11.93 13.51
C GLY A 147 4.73 -10.98 12.31
N LEU A 148 3.83 -9.99 12.25
CA LEU A 148 3.86 -8.95 11.22
C LEU A 148 5.00 -7.96 11.45
N LEU A 149 5.31 -7.64 12.71
CA LEU A 149 6.41 -6.75 13.07
C LEU A 149 7.75 -7.39 12.73
N THR A 150 7.96 -8.65 13.10
CA THR A 150 9.18 -9.41 12.73
C THR A 150 9.41 -9.44 11.22
N LYS A 151 8.34 -9.68 10.43
CA LYS A 151 8.43 -9.65 8.96
C LYS A 151 8.78 -8.26 8.41
N SER A 152 8.21 -7.22 9.01
CA SER A 152 8.49 -5.83 8.64
C SER A 152 9.94 -5.45 8.94
N GLU A 153 10.47 -5.85 10.10
CA GLU A 153 11.86 -5.65 10.50
C GLU A 153 12.84 -6.37 9.57
N ALA A 154 12.59 -7.64 9.24
CA ALA A 154 13.40 -8.38 8.27
C ALA A 154 13.41 -7.74 6.87
N THR A 155 12.29 -7.13 6.48
CA THR A 155 12.18 -6.41 5.20
C THR A 155 12.98 -5.11 5.24
N MET A 156 12.92 -4.36 6.34
CA MET A 156 13.74 -3.15 6.55
C MET A 156 15.24 -3.47 6.49
N GLU A 157 15.68 -4.53 7.18
CA GLU A 157 17.07 -4.97 7.18
C GLU A 157 17.54 -5.32 5.76
N ARG A 158 16.72 -6.07 5.02
CA ARG A 158 17.06 -6.44 3.63
C ARG A 158 17.11 -5.21 2.71
N LEU A 159 16.16 -4.29 2.82
CA LEU A 159 16.15 -3.05 2.04
C LEU A 159 17.39 -2.19 2.35
N ALA A 160 17.81 -2.13 3.62
CA ALA A 160 19.03 -1.42 4.03
C ALA A 160 20.29 -2.08 3.45
N ALA A 161 20.38 -3.41 3.49
CA ALA A 161 21.50 -4.16 2.89
C ALA A 161 21.59 -3.93 1.36
N TRP A 162 20.46 -3.93 0.65
CA TRP A 162 20.46 -3.59 -0.78
C TRP A 162 20.85 -2.15 -1.04
N ARG A 163 20.47 -1.23 -0.16
CA ARG A 163 20.88 0.17 -0.28
C ARG A 163 22.40 0.30 -0.20
N GLU A 164 23.01 -0.30 0.81
CA GLU A 164 24.46 -0.31 0.99
C GLU A 164 25.16 -0.95 -0.22
N ALA A 165 24.66 -2.09 -0.71
CA ALA A 165 25.20 -2.74 -1.90
C ALA A 165 25.08 -1.86 -3.17
N VAL A 166 23.96 -1.16 -3.36
CA VAL A 166 23.77 -0.22 -4.49
C VAL A 166 24.70 0.99 -4.38
N GLU A 167 24.87 1.56 -3.17
CA GLU A 167 25.78 2.68 -2.91
C GLU A 167 27.24 2.28 -3.12
N ALA A 168 27.66 1.11 -2.64
CA ALA A 168 29.02 0.59 -2.82
C ALA A 168 29.38 0.29 -4.28
N ASN A 169 28.38 -0.05 -5.11
CA ASN A 169 28.56 -0.39 -6.52
C ASN A 169 28.06 0.71 -7.47
N ALA A 170 27.99 1.97 -7.02
CA ALA A 170 27.37 3.07 -7.77
C ALA A 170 27.99 3.32 -9.17
N GLN A 171 29.23 2.87 -9.40
CA GLN A 171 29.94 3.01 -10.68
C GLN A 171 30.07 1.70 -11.48
N ASP A 172 29.59 0.56 -10.95
CA ASP A 172 29.66 -0.76 -11.61
C ASP A 172 28.26 -1.22 -12.04
N ASP A 173 27.93 -0.99 -13.31
CA ASP A 173 26.65 -1.38 -13.89
C ASP A 173 26.42 -2.89 -13.90
N GLY A 174 27.48 -3.69 -14.04
CA GLY A 174 27.38 -5.15 -13.99
C GLY A 174 26.96 -5.63 -12.61
N ALA A 175 27.56 -5.05 -11.56
CA ALA A 175 27.14 -5.29 -10.19
C ALA A 175 25.72 -4.79 -9.91
N LEU A 176 25.35 -3.60 -10.37
CA LEU A 176 24.00 -3.05 -10.21
C LEU A 176 22.93 -3.91 -10.91
N GLN A 177 23.24 -4.48 -12.08
CA GLN A 177 22.34 -5.43 -12.75
C GLN A 177 22.14 -6.72 -11.95
N ARG A 178 23.20 -7.27 -11.33
CA ARG A 178 23.10 -8.43 -10.43
C ARG A 178 22.23 -8.12 -9.21
N ILE A 179 22.46 -6.97 -8.59
CA ILE A 179 21.66 -6.50 -7.45
C ILE A 179 20.19 -6.33 -7.84
N ARG A 180 19.91 -5.73 -9.01
CA ARG A 180 18.54 -5.62 -9.54
C ARG A 180 17.85 -6.97 -9.69
N GLN A 181 18.55 -7.98 -10.22
CA GLN A 181 17.99 -9.33 -10.37
C GLN A 181 17.71 -9.98 -9.01
N GLU A 182 18.60 -9.80 -8.03
CA GLU A 182 18.40 -10.27 -6.66
C GLU A 182 17.17 -9.62 -6.02
N ILE A 183 17.03 -8.29 -6.16
CA ILE A 183 15.87 -7.54 -5.66
C ILE A 183 14.58 -8.10 -6.28
N ILE A 184 14.54 -8.27 -7.60
CA ILE A 184 13.35 -8.80 -8.29
C ILE A 184 13.01 -10.20 -7.78
N LYS A 185 14.00 -11.11 -7.69
CA LYS A 185 13.82 -12.48 -7.22
C LYS A 185 13.30 -12.54 -5.78
N SER A 186 13.78 -11.66 -4.91
CA SER A 186 13.48 -11.67 -3.48
C SER A 186 12.24 -10.84 -3.12
N SER A 187 11.80 -9.94 -4.00
CA SER A 187 10.72 -8.98 -3.74
C SER A 187 9.37 -9.61 -3.45
N GLU A 188 9.03 -10.73 -4.08
CA GLU A 188 7.77 -11.43 -3.86
C GLU A 188 7.68 -12.00 -2.44
N SER A 189 8.78 -12.60 -1.96
CA SER A 189 8.85 -13.17 -0.61
C SER A 189 8.75 -12.11 0.50
N LEU A 190 9.21 -10.89 0.20
CA LEU A 190 9.20 -9.75 1.13
C LEU A 190 7.94 -8.86 0.96
N GLY A 191 7.11 -9.13 -0.04
CA GLY A 191 5.90 -8.34 -0.34
C GLY A 191 6.18 -6.91 -0.82
N VAL A 192 7.39 -6.65 -1.36
CA VAL A 192 7.80 -5.32 -1.85
C VAL A 192 7.46 -5.17 -3.33
N LYS A 193 6.90 -4.03 -3.74
CA LYS A 193 6.50 -3.80 -5.14
C LYS A 193 7.70 -3.36 -6.00
N VAL A 194 8.09 -4.20 -6.97
CA VAL A 194 9.21 -3.93 -7.89
C VAL A 194 8.80 -3.48 -9.31
N GLN A 195 7.58 -2.99 -9.50
CA GLN A 195 7.06 -2.65 -10.84
C GLN A 195 7.99 -1.66 -11.60
N GLU A 196 8.52 -0.64 -10.92
CA GLU A 196 9.47 0.33 -11.49
C GLU A 196 10.80 -0.32 -11.94
N LEU A 197 11.22 -1.42 -11.30
CA LEU A 197 12.45 -2.17 -11.61
C LEU A 197 12.24 -3.25 -12.68
N THR A 198 11.01 -3.60 -13.01
CA THR A 198 10.69 -4.62 -14.02
C THR A 198 10.41 -4.02 -15.40
N SER A 199 9.95 -2.78 -15.46
CA SER A 199 9.71 -2.07 -16.71
C SER A 199 11.03 -1.65 -17.36
N ARG A 200 11.43 -2.36 -18.43
CA ARG A 200 12.40 -1.85 -19.41
C ARG A 200 11.79 -0.63 -20.09
N ARG A 201 12.13 0.57 -19.65
CA ARG A 201 12.11 1.73 -20.55
C ARG A 201 13.43 2.47 -20.37
N PRO A 202 14.31 2.47 -21.37
CA PRO A 202 15.39 3.44 -21.43
C PRO A 202 14.74 4.82 -21.42
N ARG A 203 15.12 5.67 -20.46
CA ARG A 203 14.89 7.10 -20.59
C ARG A 203 15.98 7.59 -21.53
N GLU A 204 15.62 7.88 -22.77
CA GLU A 204 16.52 8.65 -23.64
C GLU A 204 16.67 10.05 -23.04
N ALA A 205 17.91 10.39 -22.71
CA ALA A 205 18.32 11.68 -22.22
C ALA A 205 18.38 12.68 -23.39
N GLY A 206 17.68 13.80 -23.28
CA GLY A 206 17.86 14.94 -24.18
C GLY A 206 16.64 15.81 -24.39
N SER A 207 16.35 16.71 -23.45
CA SER A 207 15.96 18.10 -23.76
C SER A 207 15.79 18.90 -22.47
N ALA A 208 16.30 20.12 -22.50
CA ALA A 208 16.57 21.03 -21.41
C ALA A 208 15.34 21.37 -20.53
N ALA A 209 15.67 21.80 -19.30
CA ALA A 209 14.74 22.33 -18.32
C ALA A 209 13.77 23.35 -18.95
N ALA A 210 12.48 22.99 -18.96
CA ALA A 210 11.38 23.93 -19.12
C ALA A 210 10.95 24.44 -17.72
N PRO A 211 10.55 25.71 -17.57
CA PRO A 211 10.14 26.32 -16.30
C PRO A 211 8.92 25.58 -15.71
N PRO A 212 8.56 25.76 -14.41
CA PRO A 212 7.48 25.01 -13.78
C PRO A 212 6.14 25.34 -14.46
N ALA A 213 5.78 24.49 -15.43
CA ALA A 213 4.55 24.61 -16.16
C ALA A 213 3.39 24.21 -15.25
N ALA A 214 2.36 25.03 -15.30
CA ALA A 214 1.10 24.89 -14.60
C ALA A 214 0.56 23.46 -14.59
N ARG A 215 -0.12 23.15 -13.49
CA ARG A 215 -1.06 22.04 -13.28
C ARG A 215 -1.54 21.44 -14.62
N PRO A 216 -1.34 20.14 -14.87
CA PRO A 216 -1.57 19.58 -16.20
C PRO A 216 -3.02 19.83 -16.64
N PRO A 217 -3.25 20.26 -17.90
CA PRO A 217 -4.58 20.29 -18.45
C PRO A 217 -5.14 18.87 -18.47
N ALA A 218 -6.46 18.78 -18.26
CA ALA A 218 -7.19 17.52 -18.19
C ALA A 218 -6.72 16.55 -19.29
N ALA A 219 -6.31 15.36 -18.88
CA ALA A 219 -5.91 14.30 -19.78
C ALA A 219 -6.99 14.10 -20.86
N SER A 220 -6.56 14.09 -22.12
CA SER A 220 -7.30 13.50 -23.23
C SER A 220 -7.83 12.11 -22.84
N PRO A 221 -9.01 11.69 -23.35
CA PRO A 221 -9.71 10.55 -22.80
C PRO A 221 -8.87 9.28 -22.99
N ARG A 222 -8.21 8.85 -21.92
CA ARG A 222 -7.62 7.53 -21.82
C ARG A 222 -8.70 6.52 -22.22
N SER A 223 -8.33 5.57 -23.08
CA SER A 223 -9.17 4.42 -23.38
C SER A 223 -9.75 3.87 -22.07
N LYS A 224 -11.06 3.58 -22.06
CA LYS A 224 -11.73 3.07 -20.87
C LYS A 224 -10.97 1.82 -20.39
N PRO A 225 -10.69 1.69 -19.08
CA PRO A 225 -9.98 0.52 -18.58
C PRO A 225 -10.75 -0.76 -18.93
N THR A 226 -10.05 -1.75 -19.47
CA THR A 226 -10.63 -3.06 -19.80
C THR A 226 -10.51 -3.99 -18.61
N TRP A 227 -11.54 -4.79 -18.34
CA TRP A 227 -11.51 -5.80 -17.28
C TRP A 227 -10.69 -7.02 -17.72
N THR A 228 -9.70 -7.40 -16.92
CA THR A 228 -8.85 -8.59 -17.12
C THR A 228 -8.93 -9.59 -15.96
N GLY A 229 -9.84 -9.34 -15.01
CA GLY A 229 -10.07 -10.20 -13.85
C GLY A 229 -10.97 -11.38 -14.17
N ARG A 230 -11.43 -12.08 -13.12
CA ARG A 230 -12.32 -13.23 -13.26
C ARG A 230 -13.66 -12.79 -13.85
N ARG A 231 -14.13 -13.52 -14.87
CA ARG A 231 -15.43 -13.32 -15.52
C ARG A 231 -16.14 -14.67 -15.58
N LEU A 232 -17.36 -14.71 -15.05
CA LEU A 232 -18.26 -15.86 -15.13
C LEU A 232 -19.53 -15.45 -15.86
N THR A 233 -20.34 -16.44 -16.22
CA THR A 233 -21.63 -16.24 -16.88
C THR A 233 -22.71 -16.70 -15.93
N SER A 234 -23.69 -15.83 -15.65
CA SER A 234 -24.88 -16.18 -14.86
C SER A 234 -25.79 -17.13 -15.64
N PRO A 235 -26.80 -17.77 -15.01
CA PRO A 235 -27.76 -18.62 -15.70
C PRO A 235 -28.50 -17.91 -16.86
N ALA A 236 -28.76 -16.61 -16.73
CA ALA A 236 -29.37 -15.79 -17.78
C ALA A 236 -28.37 -15.24 -18.83
N GLY A 237 -27.13 -15.72 -18.85
CA GLY A 237 -26.09 -15.27 -19.77
C GLY A 237 -25.46 -13.93 -19.41
N ILE A 238 -25.76 -13.37 -18.23
CA ILE A 238 -25.29 -12.04 -17.82
C ILE A 238 -23.88 -12.19 -17.21
N PRO A 239 -22.90 -11.37 -17.60
CA PRO A 239 -21.56 -11.49 -17.04
C PRO A 239 -21.51 -11.15 -15.55
N ILE A 240 -20.81 -11.99 -14.77
CA ILE A 240 -20.44 -11.73 -13.38
C ILE A 240 -18.94 -11.50 -13.32
N LEU A 241 -18.52 -10.33 -12.86
CA LEU A 241 -17.11 -9.98 -12.69
C LEU A 241 -16.72 -10.11 -11.22
N VAL A 242 -15.57 -10.71 -10.95
CA VAL A 242 -15.08 -10.95 -9.58
C VAL A 242 -13.65 -10.46 -9.44
N GLY A 243 -13.42 -9.51 -8.53
CA GLY A 243 -12.07 -9.03 -8.24
C GLY A 243 -11.24 -10.05 -7.48
N ARG A 244 -10.05 -10.38 -8.01
CA ARG A 244 -9.16 -11.38 -7.40
C ARG A 244 -8.24 -10.81 -6.33
N ASN A 245 -8.07 -9.48 -6.32
CA ASN A 245 -7.17 -8.78 -5.41
C ASN A 245 -7.65 -7.33 -5.18
N ARG A 246 -7.00 -6.63 -4.25
CA ARG A 246 -7.36 -5.25 -3.86
C ARG A 246 -7.31 -4.23 -5.01
N ARG A 247 -6.38 -4.39 -5.97
CA ARG A 247 -6.28 -3.52 -7.16
C ARG A 247 -7.48 -3.73 -8.07
N GLU A 248 -7.80 -4.99 -8.35
CA GLU A 248 -8.95 -5.38 -9.17
C GLU A 248 -10.27 -4.99 -8.52
N ASN A 249 -10.43 -5.19 -7.20
CA ASN A 249 -11.62 -4.77 -6.46
C ASN A 249 -11.89 -3.27 -6.62
N GLU A 250 -10.86 -2.44 -6.48
CA GLU A 250 -10.98 -0.99 -6.64
C GLU A 250 -11.32 -0.61 -8.08
N LEU A 251 -10.59 -1.18 -9.05
CA LEU A 251 -10.84 -0.95 -10.48
C LEU A 251 -12.26 -1.36 -10.85
N LEU A 252 -12.68 -2.54 -10.41
CA LEU A 252 -14.00 -3.10 -10.67
C LEU A 252 -15.09 -2.16 -10.17
N SER A 253 -14.96 -1.72 -8.92
CA SER A 253 -16.02 -0.99 -8.22
C SER A 253 -16.14 0.46 -8.63
N LEU A 254 -15.03 1.10 -9.03
CA LEU A 254 -14.99 2.54 -9.27
C LEU A 254 -14.90 2.92 -10.75
N MET A 255 -14.41 2.02 -11.62
CA MET A 255 -14.12 2.35 -13.02
C MET A 255 -14.81 1.42 -14.02
N ILE A 256 -14.96 0.13 -13.71
CA ILE A 256 -15.56 -0.84 -14.62
C ILE A 256 -17.08 -0.87 -14.45
N ALA A 257 -17.55 -1.02 -13.21
CA ALA A 257 -18.97 -1.11 -12.87
C ALA A 257 -19.73 0.15 -13.30
N ARG A 258 -20.95 -0.05 -13.81
CA ARG A 258 -21.83 1.01 -14.34
C ARG A 258 -23.12 1.08 -13.54
N HIS A 259 -23.82 2.20 -13.66
CA HIS A 259 -25.03 2.49 -12.89
C HIS A 259 -26.08 1.36 -12.84
N PRO A 260 -26.46 0.66 -13.94
CA PRO A 260 -27.47 -0.39 -13.85
C PRO A 260 -26.93 -1.71 -13.30
N ASP A 261 -25.60 -1.86 -13.16
CA ASP A 261 -25.02 -3.07 -12.61
C ASP A 261 -25.35 -3.21 -11.13
N VAL A 262 -25.21 -4.43 -10.61
CA VAL A 262 -25.36 -4.73 -9.19
C VAL A 262 -23.99 -5.05 -8.61
N TRP A 263 -23.55 -4.24 -7.64
CA TRP A 263 -22.32 -4.49 -6.88
C TRP A 263 -22.65 -5.26 -5.61
N MET A 264 -21.82 -6.24 -5.25
CA MET A 264 -22.00 -7.15 -4.13
C MET A 264 -20.70 -7.37 -3.35
N HIS A 265 -20.82 -7.47 -2.03
CA HIS A 265 -19.70 -7.79 -1.12
C HIS A 265 -20.19 -8.44 0.18
N ALA A 266 -19.41 -9.40 0.70
CA ALA A 266 -19.73 -10.09 1.95
C ALA A 266 -19.62 -9.14 3.16
N ARG A 267 -20.70 -9.06 3.96
CA ARG A 267 -20.81 -8.07 5.02
C ARG A 267 -19.92 -8.42 6.21
N GLY A 268 -19.21 -7.41 6.73
CA GLY A 268 -18.43 -7.54 7.97
C GLY A 268 -17.12 -8.32 7.83
N THR A 269 -16.76 -8.75 6.63
CA THR A 269 -15.58 -9.59 6.37
C THR A 269 -14.81 -9.11 5.13
N PRO A 270 -13.48 -9.22 5.08
CA PRO A 270 -12.74 -8.98 3.85
C PRO A 270 -13.15 -9.97 2.75
N GLY A 271 -13.20 -9.50 1.49
CA GLY A 271 -13.56 -10.36 0.37
C GLY A 271 -13.47 -9.68 -1.00
N ALA A 272 -13.76 -10.46 -2.04
CA ALA A 272 -13.85 -9.97 -3.41
C ALA A 272 -15.03 -9.01 -3.59
N HIS A 273 -14.84 -7.99 -4.41
CA HIS A 273 -15.96 -7.22 -4.94
C HIS A 273 -16.52 -7.98 -6.14
N VAL A 274 -17.82 -8.20 -6.18
CA VAL A 274 -18.51 -8.92 -7.25
C VAL A 274 -19.50 -7.98 -7.93
N VAL A 275 -19.54 -8.01 -9.26
CA VAL A 275 -20.44 -7.16 -10.04
C VAL A 275 -21.20 -7.99 -11.07
N LEU A 276 -22.52 -8.01 -10.97
CA LEU A 276 -23.42 -8.52 -12.02
C LEU A 276 -23.63 -7.43 -13.07
N ARG A 277 -23.15 -7.66 -14.29
CA ARG A 277 -23.09 -6.69 -15.39
C ARG A 277 -24.42 -6.55 -16.12
N VAL A 278 -25.43 -6.06 -15.41
CA VAL A 278 -26.75 -5.78 -15.99
C VAL A 278 -26.64 -4.80 -17.18
N SER A 279 -25.65 -3.91 -17.19
CA SER A 279 -25.33 -3.06 -18.35
C SER A 279 -24.98 -3.83 -19.63
N GLU A 280 -24.60 -5.11 -19.53
CA GLU A 280 -24.28 -6.00 -20.65
C GLU A 280 -25.35 -7.06 -20.89
N ALA A 281 -26.47 -7.01 -20.16
CA ALA A 281 -27.50 -8.04 -20.22
C ALA A 281 -28.39 -7.97 -21.48
N GLY A 282 -28.36 -6.86 -22.22
CA GLY A 282 -29.19 -6.66 -23.41
C GLY A 282 -30.67 -6.70 -23.07
N ARG A 283 -31.39 -7.72 -23.57
CA ARG A 283 -32.83 -7.96 -23.26
C ARG A 283 -33.06 -8.87 -22.06
N ASN A 284 -32.01 -9.47 -21.51
CA ASN A 284 -32.12 -10.41 -20.40
C ASN A 284 -32.22 -9.62 -19.09
N ALA A 285 -33.31 -9.76 -18.35
CA ALA A 285 -33.40 -9.21 -17.00
C ALA A 285 -32.60 -10.10 -16.03
N PRO A 286 -31.90 -9.52 -15.03
CA PRO A 286 -31.27 -10.31 -13.98
C PRO A 286 -32.35 -11.05 -13.18
N THR A 287 -32.29 -12.38 -13.20
CA THR A 287 -33.17 -13.24 -12.39
C THR A 287 -32.66 -13.36 -10.96
N ASP A 288 -33.52 -13.82 -10.05
CA ASP A 288 -33.11 -14.11 -8.66
C ASP A 288 -31.98 -15.16 -8.61
N GLU A 289 -31.97 -16.11 -9.54
CA GLU A 289 -30.87 -17.07 -9.69
C GLU A 289 -29.54 -16.40 -10.06
N CYS A 290 -29.57 -15.36 -10.90
CA CYS A 290 -28.37 -14.57 -11.21
C CYS A 290 -27.86 -13.82 -9.98
N MET A 291 -28.78 -13.24 -9.21
CA MET A 291 -28.47 -12.55 -7.95
C MET A 291 -27.89 -13.52 -6.92
N GLN A 292 -28.52 -14.69 -6.76
CA GLN A 292 -28.06 -15.75 -5.87
C GLN A 292 -26.67 -16.25 -6.24
N MET A 293 -26.40 -16.52 -7.52
CA MET A 293 -25.08 -16.94 -7.98
C MET A 293 -24.01 -15.88 -7.68
N ALA A 294 -24.28 -14.61 -7.97
CA ALA A 294 -23.35 -13.51 -7.68
C ALA A 294 -23.10 -13.36 -6.17
N ALA A 295 -24.13 -13.51 -5.33
CA ALA A 295 -24.01 -13.47 -3.88
C ALA A 295 -23.20 -14.66 -3.34
N ASN A 296 -23.45 -15.88 -3.83
CA ASN A 296 -22.69 -17.09 -3.48
C ASN A 296 -21.20 -16.92 -3.83
N LEU A 297 -20.89 -16.31 -4.98
CA LEU A 297 -19.51 -15.97 -5.36
C LEU A 297 -18.87 -14.93 -4.42
N ALA A 298 -19.61 -13.89 -4.05
CA ALA A 298 -19.11 -12.87 -3.10
C ALA A 298 -18.78 -13.48 -1.74
N ALA A 299 -19.61 -14.40 -1.27
CA ALA A 299 -19.38 -15.14 -0.03
C ALA A 299 -18.20 -16.12 -0.16
N PHE A 300 -18.12 -16.88 -1.25
CA PHE A 300 -17.05 -17.86 -1.49
C PHE A 300 -15.65 -17.22 -1.61
N TYR A 301 -15.55 -16.05 -2.26
CA TYR A 301 -14.31 -15.29 -2.36
C TYR A 301 -14.12 -14.29 -1.20
N SER A 302 -14.71 -14.57 -0.04
CA SER A 302 -14.48 -13.86 1.22
C SER A 302 -13.77 -14.73 2.25
N ASP A 303 -13.46 -14.13 3.41
CA ASP A 303 -12.96 -14.88 4.57
C ASP A 303 -14.07 -15.71 5.25
N SER A 304 -15.35 -15.47 4.94
CA SER A 304 -16.51 -16.22 5.46
C SER A 304 -16.88 -17.45 4.62
N ARG A 305 -16.00 -17.93 3.72
CA ARG A 305 -16.28 -19.07 2.83
C ARG A 305 -16.65 -20.39 3.52
N GLY A 306 -16.26 -20.56 4.79
CA GLY A 306 -16.56 -21.76 5.58
C GLY A 306 -17.91 -21.71 6.31
N GLU A 307 -18.63 -20.59 6.20
CA GLU A 307 -19.96 -20.42 6.80
C GLU A 307 -21.04 -20.92 5.82
N ARG A 308 -22.06 -21.61 6.33
CA ARG A 308 -23.19 -22.10 5.50
C ARG A 308 -24.09 -20.98 4.99
N LYS A 309 -24.12 -19.84 5.67
CA LYS A 309 -24.98 -18.70 5.37
C LYS A 309 -24.21 -17.42 5.63
N VAL A 310 -23.98 -16.64 4.58
CA VAL A 310 -23.25 -15.37 4.63
C VAL A 310 -24.15 -14.25 4.14
N ILE A 311 -24.22 -13.16 4.91
CA ILE A 311 -24.97 -11.97 4.51
C ILE A 311 -24.12 -11.18 3.51
N VAL A 312 -24.64 -10.97 2.30
CA VAL A 312 -24.01 -10.19 1.24
C VAL A 312 -24.77 -8.88 1.08
N THR A 313 -24.08 -7.75 1.21
CA THR A 313 -24.68 -6.46 0.86
C THR A 313 -24.67 -6.30 -0.66
N TYR A 314 -25.76 -5.77 -1.22
CA TYR A 314 -25.79 -5.34 -2.63
C TYR A 314 -26.24 -3.89 -2.77
N THR A 315 -25.73 -3.21 -3.80
CA THR A 315 -26.10 -1.82 -4.12
C THR A 315 -25.73 -1.47 -5.57
N SER A 316 -26.30 -0.40 -6.10
CA SER A 316 -25.81 0.20 -7.34
C SER A 316 -24.38 0.77 -7.17
N PRO A 317 -23.47 0.56 -8.15
CA PRO A 317 -22.12 1.13 -8.13
C PRO A 317 -22.06 2.64 -7.89
N LYS A 318 -23.12 3.39 -8.23
CA LYS A 318 -23.22 4.83 -7.98
C LYS A 318 -23.14 5.19 -6.48
N HIS A 319 -23.48 4.25 -5.60
CA HIS A 319 -23.42 4.41 -4.15
C HIS A 319 -22.07 3.98 -3.57
N VAL A 320 -21.20 3.37 -4.38
CA VAL A 320 -19.87 2.90 -3.97
C VAL A 320 -18.86 4.02 -4.21
N ARG A 321 -18.14 4.43 -3.17
CA ARG A 321 -17.07 5.44 -3.31
C ARG A 321 -15.81 5.04 -2.54
N LYS A 322 -14.68 5.56 -2.98
CA LYS A 322 -13.44 5.51 -2.22
C LYS A 322 -13.34 6.74 -1.30
N LEU A 323 -12.93 6.51 -0.05
CA LEU A 323 -12.58 7.61 0.84
C LEU A 323 -11.15 8.08 0.54
N PRO A 324 -10.89 9.40 0.49
CA PRO A 324 -9.53 9.92 0.34
C PRO A 324 -8.57 9.31 1.38
N GLY A 325 -7.42 8.82 0.95
CA GLY A 325 -6.41 8.20 1.83
C GLY A 325 -6.73 6.78 2.31
N SER A 326 -7.89 6.21 1.97
CA SER A 326 -8.19 4.81 2.30
C SER A 326 -7.30 3.82 1.56
N ARG A 327 -7.08 2.65 2.18
CA ARG A 327 -6.29 1.56 1.59
C ARG A 327 -6.92 1.12 0.26
N LEU A 328 -6.07 0.64 -0.64
CA LEU A 328 -6.52 0.16 -1.94
C LEU A 328 -7.56 -0.97 -1.78
N GLY A 329 -8.63 -0.89 -2.55
CA GLY A 329 -9.75 -1.84 -2.49
C GLY A 329 -10.75 -1.57 -1.37
N THR A 330 -10.47 -0.64 -0.45
CA THR A 330 -11.45 -0.21 0.56
C THR A 330 -12.45 0.75 -0.09
N VAL A 331 -13.73 0.41 0.03
CA VAL A 331 -14.84 1.26 -0.44
C VAL A 331 -15.80 1.55 0.71
N GLN A 332 -16.47 2.69 0.63
CA GLN A 332 -17.55 3.09 1.50
C GLN A 332 -18.83 3.13 0.67
N LEU A 333 -19.89 2.55 1.21
CA LEU A 333 -21.24 2.63 0.64
C LEU A 333 -21.93 3.89 1.19
N ARG A 334 -22.47 4.72 0.31
CA ARG A 334 -23.37 5.82 0.69
C ARG A 334 -24.74 5.29 1.11
N GLN A 335 -25.18 4.26 0.41
CA GLN A 335 -26.47 3.60 0.59
C GLN A 335 -26.31 2.14 0.19
N GLU A 336 -26.95 1.27 0.96
CA GLU A 336 -27.16 -0.14 0.62
C GLU A 336 -28.57 -0.26 0.05
N ASP A 337 -28.73 -0.98 -1.07
CA ASP A 337 -30.06 -1.22 -1.65
C ASP A 337 -30.73 -2.43 -0.98
N GLY A 338 -29.92 -3.34 -0.40
CA GLY A 338 -30.40 -4.44 0.42
C GLY A 338 -29.31 -5.43 0.81
N THR A 339 -29.74 -6.55 1.39
CA THR A 339 -28.88 -7.69 1.71
C THR A 339 -29.44 -8.96 1.09
N TRP A 340 -28.55 -9.85 0.68
CA TRP A 340 -28.86 -11.15 0.11
C TRP A 340 -28.24 -12.25 0.98
N MET A 341 -28.96 -13.35 1.17
CA MET A 341 -28.44 -14.51 1.90
C MET A 341 -27.71 -15.44 0.93
N ALA A 342 -26.41 -15.60 1.12
CA ALA A 342 -25.55 -16.39 0.23
C ALA A 342 -25.11 -17.70 0.90
N ASN A 343 -24.87 -18.72 0.08
CA ASN A 343 -24.31 -19.99 0.48
C ASN A 343 -23.04 -20.29 -0.37
N PRO A 344 -21.84 -20.20 0.22
CA PRO A 344 -20.58 -20.52 -0.46
C PRO A 344 -20.51 -21.94 -1.05
N ASP A 345 -21.22 -22.90 -0.44
CA ASP A 345 -21.16 -24.31 -0.85
C ASP A 345 -21.86 -24.55 -2.19
N GLU A 346 -22.82 -23.70 -2.56
CA GLU A 346 -23.59 -23.77 -3.81
C GLU A 346 -22.83 -23.19 -5.02
N VAL A 347 -21.61 -22.67 -4.84
CA VAL A 347 -20.76 -22.29 -5.97
C VAL A 347 -20.31 -23.57 -6.72
N PRO A 348 -20.37 -23.62 -8.07
CA PRO A 348 -19.91 -24.79 -8.82
C PRO A 348 -18.43 -25.11 -8.55
N GLU A 349 -18.09 -26.39 -8.42
CA GLU A 349 -16.73 -26.85 -8.08
C GLU A 349 -15.66 -26.34 -9.07
N GLU A 350 -16.00 -26.20 -10.34
CA GLU A 350 -15.15 -25.64 -11.40
C GLU A 350 -14.64 -24.23 -11.05
N VAL A 351 -15.47 -23.45 -10.34
CA VAL A 351 -15.16 -22.09 -9.90
C VAL A 351 -14.36 -22.09 -8.59
N LYS A 352 -14.53 -23.14 -7.76
CA LYS A 352 -13.82 -23.28 -6.48
C LYS A 352 -12.33 -23.57 -6.65
N ILE A 353 -11.96 -24.40 -7.63
CA ILE A 353 -10.58 -24.84 -7.90
C ILE A 353 -9.63 -23.67 -8.17
N ASP A 354 -10.14 -22.57 -8.70
CA ASP A 354 -9.33 -21.46 -9.20
C ASP A 354 -8.95 -20.41 -8.12
N ARG A 355 -9.46 -20.55 -6.87
CA ARG A 355 -8.95 -19.79 -5.70
C ARG A 355 -7.67 -20.43 -5.16
N ASP A 356 -7.69 -21.74 -4.97
CA ASP A 356 -6.61 -22.46 -4.29
C ASP A 356 -5.34 -22.57 -5.15
N ARG A 357 -5.46 -22.39 -6.47
CA ARG A 357 -4.32 -22.31 -7.41
C ARG A 357 -3.55 -20.99 -7.35
N PHE A 358 -4.18 -19.92 -6.85
CA PHE A 358 -3.62 -18.56 -6.78
C PHE A 358 -3.55 -17.98 -5.36
N SER A 359 -4.03 -18.70 -4.36
CA SER A 359 -3.69 -18.43 -2.97
C SER A 359 -2.26 -18.92 -2.75
N PRO A 360 -1.27 -18.03 -2.47
CA PRO A 360 0.02 -18.50 -2.00
C PRO A 360 -0.24 -19.32 -0.74
N LYS A 361 0.03 -20.63 -0.81
CA LYS A 361 0.05 -21.49 0.37
C LYS A 361 1.02 -20.82 1.35
N CYS A 362 0.52 -20.57 2.55
CA CYS A 362 1.24 -19.89 3.63
C CYS A 362 2.58 -20.55 3.94
#